data_AF-A0A3D1A6D2-F1
#
_entry.id   AF-A0A3D1A6D2-F1
#
_cell.length_a   1.000
_cell.length_b   1.000
_cell.length_c   1.000
_cell.angle_alpha   90.00
_cell.angle_beta   90.00
_cell.angle_gamma   90.00
#
_symmetry.space_group_name_H-M   'P 1'
#
loop_
_entity.id
_entity.type
_entity.pdbx_description
1 polymer ?
#
loop_
_entity_poly.entity_id
_entity_poly.type
_entity_poly.pdbx_seq_one_letter_code
_entity_poly.pdbx_strand_id
1 'polypeptide(L)'
;MATKLEAARLKIDALDRRIAALLSRRLALAAPLRALKAKASDPARERQVLANAAAAVKKIHARAARAVFSEIIRQTKKIQAAG
;
A
#
# COMPACT_ATOMS: atom_id res chain seq x y z
N MET A 1 13.85 9.50 -31.66
CA MET A 1 14.20 10.18 -30.40
C MET A 1 13.00 10.07 -29.47
N ALA A 2 13.19 9.62 -28.22
CA ALA A 2 12.07 9.53 -27.30
C ALA A 2 11.51 10.94 -27.00
N THR A 3 10.20 11.10 -27.08
CA THR A 3 9.54 12.36 -26.75
C THR A 3 9.68 12.65 -25.24
N LYS A 4 9.56 13.92 -24.84
CA LYS A 4 9.55 14.29 -23.40
C LYS A 4 8.48 13.51 -22.61
N LEU A 5 7.36 13.18 -23.25
CA LEU A 5 6.29 12.36 -22.67
C LEU A 5 6.73 10.92 -22.43
N GLU A 6 7.37 10.27 -23.41
CA GLU A 6 7.88 8.91 -23.28
C GLU A 6 8.94 8.82 -22.19
N ALA A 7 9.86 9.77 -22.14
CA ALA A 7 10.87 9.84 -21.08
C ALA A 7 10.25 10.01 -19.68
N ALA A 8 9.16 10.77 -19.56
CA ALA A 8 8.43 10.90 -18.30
C ALA A 8 7.71 9.59 -17.90
N ARG A 9 7.06 8.92 -18.86
CA ARG A 9 6.39 7.62 -18.63
C ARG A 9 7.38 6.55 -18.18
N LEU A 10 8.55 6.45 -18.79
CA LEU A 10 9.58 5.49 -18.37
C LEU A 10 10.03 5.69 -16.91
N LYS A 11 10.08 6.95 -16.44
CA LYS A 11 10.38 7.26 -15.03
C LYS A 11 9.25 6.81 -14.11
N ILE A 12 7.99 6.97 -14.52
CA ILE A 12 6.82 6.49 -13.79
C ILE A 12 6.83 4.97 -13.74
N ASP A 13 7.04 4.27 -14.86
CA ASP A 13 7.08 2.81 -14.91
C ASP A 13 8.16 2.23 -13.98
N ALA A 14 9.33 2.89 -13.92
CA ALA A 14 10.40 2.49 -13.03
C ALA A 14 10.01 2.68 -11.54
N LEU A 15 9.27 3.74 -11.21
CA LEU A 15 8.73 3.96 -9.88
C LEU A 15 7.65 2.92 -9.54
N ASP A 16 6.75 2.63 -10.48
CA ASP A 16 5.65 1.68 -10.29
C ASP A 16 6.16 0.25 -10.05
N ARG A 17 7.22 -0.16 -10.74
CA ARG A 17 7.91 -1.43 -10.46
C ARG A 17 8.41 -1.51 -9.01
N ARG A 18 8.95 -0.40 -8.47
CA ARG A 18 9.40 -0.33 -7.07
C ARG A 18 8.23 -0.37 -6.10
N ILE A 19 7.14 0.32 -6.42
CA ILE A 19 5.90 0.29 -5.63
C ILE A 19 5.35 -1.14 -5.57
N ALA A 20 5.30 -1.84 -6.70
CA ALA A 20 4.83 -3.23 -6.78
C ALA A 20 5.69 -4.18 -5.93
N ALA A 21 7.02 -4.04 -5.99
CA ALA A 21 7.94 -4.83 -5.18
C ALA A 21 7.75 -4.58 -3.67
N LEU A 22 7.59 -3.30 -3.26
CA LEU A 22 7.32 -2.94 -1.86
C LEU A 22 5.95 -3.45 -1.39
N LEU A 23 4.94 -3.38 -2.25
CA LEU A 23 3.61 -3.90 -1.96
C LEU A 23 3.65 -5.41 -1.73
N SER A 24 4.33 -6.16 -2.61
CA SER A 24 4.53 -7.60 -2.45
C SER A 24 5.20 -7.96 -1.12
N ARG A 25 6.30 -7.28 -0.77
CA ARG A 25 6.99 -7.46 0.52
C ARG A 25 6.08 -7.16 1.72
N ARG A 26 5.30 -6.08 1.65
CA ARG A 26 4.35 -5.72 2.71
C ARG A 26 3.29 -6.79 2.91
N LEU A 27 2.76 -7.36 1.84
CA LEU A 27 1.74 -8.42 1.90
C LEU A 27 2.34 -9.73 2.44
N ALA A 28 3.56 -10.08 2.01
CA ALA A 28 4.28 -11.24 2.54
C ALA A 28 4.52 -11.15 4.05
N LEU A 29 4.85 -9.96 4.57
CA LEU A 29 4.98 -9.72 6.01
C LEU A 29 3.64 -9.85 6.75
N ALA A 30 2.54 -9.51 6.09
CA ALA A 30 1.22 -9.51 6.72
C ALA A 30 0.57 -10.91 6.73
N ALA A 31 0.83 -11.75 5.72
CA ALA A 31 0.23 -13.09 5.61
C ALA A 31 0.41 -13.96 6.87
N PRO A 32 1.63 -14.18 7.42
CA PRO A 32 1.82 -15.07 8.57
C PRO A 32 1.24 -14.51 9.88
N LEU A 33 0.99 -13.20 9.96
CA LEU A 33 0.39 -12.59 11.15
C LEU A 33 -1.04 -13.07 11.42
N ARG A 34 -1.68 -13.75 10.46
CA ARG A 34 -2.98 -14.40 10.66
C ARG A 34 -2.97 -15.33 11.87
N ALA A 35 -1.94 -16.17 12.01
CA ALA A 35 -1.82 -17.12 13.11
C ALA A 35 -1.73 -16.45 14.49
N LEU A 36 -1.25 -15.20 14.54
CA LEU A 36 -1.08 -14.42 15.76
C LEU A 36 -2.32 -13.58 16.13
N LYS A 37 -3.33 -13.55 15.26
CA LYS A 37 -4.48 -12.66 15.40
C LYS A 37 -5.76 -13.44 15.69
N ALA A 38 -6.40 -13.09 16.81
CA ALA A 38 -7.76 -13.55 17.11
C ALA A 38 -8.80 -13.06 16.08
N LYS A 39 -8.60 -11.86 15.51
CA LYS A 39 -9.45 -11.27 14.48
C LYS A 39 -8.62 -10.61 13.38
N ALA A 40 -9.05 -10.72 12.14
CA ALA A 40 -8.37 -10.09 11.00
C ALA A 40 -8.48 -8.55 11.01
N SER A 41 -9.54 -8.01 11.61
CA SER A 41 -9.82 -6.57 11.70
C SER A 41 -9.29 -5.98 13.01
N ASP A 42 -8.57 -4.87 12.91
CA ASP A 42 -8.15 -4.03 14.04
C ASP A 42 -8.34 -2.54 13.66
N PRO A 43 -9.50 -1.94 13.99
CA PRO A 43 -9.81 -0.57 13.59
C PRO A 43 -8.85 0.48 14.16
N ALA A 44 -8.25 0.24 15.33
CA ALA A 44 -7.28 1.17 15.91
C ALA A 44 -5.99 1.14 15.09
N ARG A 45 -5.48 -0.06 14.79
CA ARG A 45 -4.28 -0.21 13.95
C ARG A 45 -4.50 0.31 12.53
N GLU A 46 -5.67 0.06 11.93
CA GLU A 46 -6.01 0.53 10.59
C GLU A 46 -6.02 2.06 10.53
N ARG A 47 -6.65 2.73 11.50
CA ARG A 47 -6.62 4.20 11.60
C ARG A 47 -5.19 4.75 11.70
N GLN A 48 -4.33 4.08 12.47
CA GLN A 48 -2.92 4.47 12.58
C GLN A 48 -2.17 4.31 11.26
N VAL A 49 -2.38 3.21 10.51
CA VAL A 49 -1.77 3.02 9.19
C VAL A 49 -2.16 4.16 8.24
N LEU A 50 -3.44 4.54 8.21
CA LEU A 50 -3.94 5.61 7.34
C LEU A 50 -3.38 6.98 7.74
N ALA A 51 -3.26 7.26 9.04
CA ALA A 51 -2.65 8.49 9.53
C ALA A 51 -1.17 8.58 9.12
N ASN A 52 -0.41 7.49 9.30
CA ASN A 52 1.00 7.44 8.90
C ASN A 52 1.18 7.64 7.39
N ALA A 53 0.34 7.00 6.57
CA ALA A 53 0.38 7.15 5.12
C ALA A 53 0.08 8.58 4.66
N ALA A 54 -0.89 9.24 5.31
CA ALA A 54 -1.23 10.63 5.02
C ALA A 54 -0.10 11.60 5.38
N ALA A 55 0.60 11.36 6.50
CA ALA A 55 1.70 12.19 6.98
C ALA A 55 2.99 12.01 6.16
N ALA A 56 3.19 10.84 5.54
CA ALA A 56 4.39 10.53 4.76
C ALA A 56 4.42 11.17 3.35
N VAL A 57 3.32 11.80 2.91
CA VAL A 57 3.21 12.42 1.60
C VAL A 57 2.95 13.92 1.71
N LYS A 58 3.16 14.66 0.61
CA LYS A 58 2.76 16.07 0.56
C LYS A 58 1.26 16.21 0.86
N LYS A 59 0.87 17.29 1.55
CA LYS A 59 -0.53 17.55 1.96
C LYS A 59 -1.54 17.37 0.82
N ILE A 60 -1.21 17.81 -0.39
CA ILE A 60 -2.07 17.68 -1.59
C ILE A 60 -2.34 16.22 -1.99
N HIS A 61 -1.48 15.27 -1.59
CA HIS A 61 -1.59 13.85 -1.89
C HIS A 61 -2.15 13.04 -0.71
N ALA A 62 -2.35 13.65 0.46
CA ALA A 62 -2.74 12.93 1.68
C ALA A 62 -4.04 12.14 1.52
N ARG A 63 -5.06 12.71 0.84
CA ARG A 63 -6.32 12.03 0.55
C ARG A 63 -6.12 10.81 -0.36
N ALA A 64 -5.28 10.95 -1.39
CA ALA A 64 -4.96 9.86 -2.31
C ALA A 64 -4.19 8.74 -1.60
N ALA A 65 -3.20 9.09 -0.78
CA ALA A 65 -2.44 8.13 0.02
C ALA A 65 -3.35 7.33 0.97
N ARG A 66 -4.30 7.98 1.64
CA ARG A 66 -5.29 7.29 2.48
C ARG A 66 -6.13 6.31 1.67
N ALA A 67 -6.63 6.70 0.50
CA ALA A 67 -7.45 5.83 -0.34
C ALA A 67 -6.68 4.57 -0.78
N VAL A 68 -5.43 4.74 -1.24
CA VAL A 68 -4.57 3.63 -1.64
C VAL A 68 -4.28 2.71 -0.44
N PHE A 69 -3.92 3.26 0.72
CA PHE A 69 -3.63 2.44 1.89
C PHE A 69 -4.87 1.73 2.46
N SER A 70 -6.06 2.32 2.35
CA SER A 70 -7.32 1.63 2.67
C SER A 70 -7.51 0.38 1.81
N GLU A 71 -7.22 0.48 0.53
CA GLU A 71 -7.29 -0.67 -0.39
C GLU A 71 -6.25 -1.74 -0.03
N ILE A 72 -5.01 -1.34 0.25
CA ILE A 72 -3.96 -2.27 0.69
C ILE A 72 -4.38 -3.01 1.97
N ILE A 73 -4.97 -2.31 2.95
CA ILE A 73 -5.51 -2.92 4.18
C ILE A 73 -6.62 -3.92 3.85
N ARG A 74 -7.55 -3.55 2.97
CA ARG A 74 -8.64 -4.43 2.53
C ARG A 74 -8.11 -5.72 1.91
N GLN A 75 -7.12 -5.62 1.01
CA GLN A 75 -6.49 -6.79 0.38
C GLN A 75 -5.70 -7.62 1.38
N THR A 76 -5.02 -6.99 2.34
CA THR A 76 -4.33 -7.68 3.43
C THR A 76 -5.31 -8.57 4.21
N LYS A 77 -6.48 -8.04 4.57
CA LYS A 77 -7.51 -8.81 5.29
C LYS A 77 -8.04 -9.98 4.47
N LYS A 78 -8.21 -9.82 3.16
CA LYS A 78 -8.63 -10.91 2.27
C LYS A 78 -7.60 -12.05 2.23
N ILE A 79 -6.32 -11.71 2.07
CA ILE A 79 -5.23 -12.69 2.08
C ILE A 79 -5.20 -13.45 3.40
N GLN A 80 -5.35 -12.73 4.52
CA GLN A 80 -5.41 -13.33 5.85
C GLN A 80 -6.68 -14.18 6.08
N ALA A 81 -7.76 -13.96 5.34
CA ALA A 81 -8.99 -14.75 5.47
C ALA A 81 -8.99 -16.00 4.58
N ALA A 82 -8.21 -16.01 3.49
CA ALA A 82 -8.12 -17.10 2.52
C ALA A 82 -7.09 -18.18 2.89
N GLY A 83 -6.24 -17.93 3.89
CA GLY A 83 -5.31 -18.89 4.48
C GLY A 83 -5.57 -19.10 5.96
#